data_AF-A0A284VJS9-F1
#
_entry.id   AF-A0A284VJS9-F1
#
_cell.length_a   1.000
_cell.length_b   1.000
_cell.length_c   1.000
_cell.angle_alpha   90.00
_cell.angle_beta   90.00
_cell.angle_gamma   90.00
#
_symmetry.space_group_name_H-M   'P 1'
#
loop_
_entity.id
_entity.type
_entity.pdbx_description
1 polymer ?
#
loop_
_entity_poly.entity_id
_entity_poly.type
_entity_poly.pdbx_seq_one_letter_code
_entity_poly.pdbx_strand_id
1 'polypeptide(L)'
;MEAVQKLDASNALDNKTKTLAYLAVLAATGLTSGFPFHVQHAKSLGASRDEVIGAVLVGLPAVGHKVIQALPAALEAYDSHE
;
A
#
# COMPACT_ATOMS: atom_id res chain seq x y z
N MET A 1 -2.10 1.24 -20.91
CA MET A 1 -2.01 2.09 -19.71
C MET A 1 -3.16 3.10 -19.64
N GLU A 2 -3.59 3.72 -20.74
CA GLU A 2 -4.65 4.74 -20.77
C GLU A 2 -5.97 4.31 -20.08
N ALA A 3 -6.45 3.09 -20.30
CA ALA A 3 -7.67 2.59 -19.65
C ALA A 3 -7.54 2.51 -18.12
N VAL A 4 -6.38 2.09 -17.60
CA VAL A 4 -6.11 2.00 -16.15
C VAL A 4 -6.09 3.40 -15.53
N GLN A 5 -5.46 4.37 -16.20
CA GLN A 5 -5.40 5.76 -15.74
C GLN A 5 -6.78 6.42 -15.73
N LYS A 6 -7.62 6.17 -16.74
CA LYS A 6 -9.01 6.68 -16.79
C LYS A 6 -9.87 6.10 -15.67
N LEU A 7 -9.73 4.80 -15.38
CA LEU A 7 -10.42 4.15 -14.28
C LEU A 7 -9.95 4.71 -12.93
N ASP A 8 -8.64 4.89 -12.74
CA ASP A 8 -8.08 5.47 -11.52
C ASP A 8 -8.54 6.93 -11.31
N ALA A 9 -8.57 7.74 -12.38
CA ALA A 9 -9.06 9.12 -12.33
C ALA A 9 -10.56 9.22 -11.96
N SER A 10 -11.35 8.17 -12.24
CA SER A 10 -12.78 8.12 -11.88
C SER A 10 -13.04 7.74 -10.42
N ASN A 11 -12.02 7.27 -9.70
CA ASN A 11 -12.16 6.83 -8.31
C ASN A 11 -12.27 8.06 -7.37
N ALA A 12 -13.34 8.06 -6.56
CA ALA A 12 -13.71 9.16 -5.66
C ALA A 12 -12.82 9.30 -4.41
N LEU A 13 -12.00 8.29 -4.10
CA LEU A 13 -11.01 8.38 -3.02
C LEU A 13 -9.94 9.41 -3.39
N ASP A 14 -9.32 10.07 -2.42
CA ASP A 14 -8.12 10.84 -2.67
C ASP A 14 -6.91 9.92 -2.92
N ASN A 15 -5.84 10.46 -3.50
CA ASN A 15 -4.67 9.67 -3.90
C ASN A 15 -4.01 8.92 -2.73
N LYS A 16 -3.95 9.53 -1.54
CA LYS A 16 -3.36 8.90 -0.36
C LYS A 16 -4.19 7.70 0.06
N THR A 17 -5.51 7.89 0.14
CA THR A 17 -6.46 6.83 0.49
C THR A 17 -6.44 5.69 -0.53
N LYS A 18 -6.39 5.98 -1.84
CA LYS A 18 -6.24 4.94 -2.89
C LYS A 18 -4.98 4.11 -2.70
N THR A 19 -3.85 4.78 -2.45
CA THR A 19 -2.56 4.10 -2.34
C THR A 19 -2.50 3.22 -1.10
N LEU A 20 -2.99 3.69 0.05
CA LEU A 20 -3.10 2.89 1.27
C LEU A 20 -4.04 1.68 1.08
N ALA A 21 -5.20 1.88 0.43
CA ALA A 21 -6.09 0.78 0.10
C ALA A 21 -5.42 -0.25 -0.83
N TYR A 22 -4.64 0.21 -1.80
CA TYR A 22 -3.90 -0.68 -2.71
C TYR A 22 -2.80 -1.47 -1.97
N LEU A 23 -2.08 -0.86 -1.02
CA LEU A 23 -1.13 -1.57 -0.17
C LEU A 23 -1.79 -2.68 0.65
N ALA A 24 -3.01 -2.46 1.16
CA ALA A 24 -3.79 -3.49 1.84
C ALA A 24 -4.14 -4.66 0.89
N VAL A 25 -4.51 -4.38 -0.36
CA VAL A 25 -4.77 -5.40 -1.38
C VAL A 25 -3.50 -6.19 -1.68
N LEU A 26 -2.36 -5.52 -1.91
CA LEU A 26 -1.07 -6.19 -2.14
C LEU A 26 -0.69 -7.11 -0.98
N ALA A 27 -0.86 -6.66 0.27
CA ALA A 27 -0.63 -7.47 1.47
C ALA A 27 -1.54 -8.70 1.51
N ALA A 28 -2.83 -8.53 1.26
CA ALA A 28 -3.81 -9.61 1.27
C ALA A 28 -3.57 -10.65 0.16
N THR A 29 -3.13 -10.19 -1.02
CA THR A 29 -2.83 -11.09 -2.14
C THR A 29 -1.43 -11.70 -2.06
N GLY A 30 -0.54 -11.18 -1.21
CA GLY A 30 0.85 -11.66 -1.07
C GLY A 30 1.77 -11.15 -2.18
N LEU A 31 1.43 -10.02 -2.81
CA LEU A 31 2.19 -9.41 -3.89
C LEU A 31 3.21 -8.40 -3.33
N THR A 32 4.18 -8.92 -2.58
CA THR A 32 5.14 -8.09 -1.84
C THR A 32 6.11 -7.30 -2.73
N SER A 33 6.32 -7.74 -3.98
CA SER A 33 7.19 -7.04 -4.95
C SER A 33 6.70 -5.65 -5.34
N GLY A 34 5.41 -5.33 -5.12
CA GLY A 34 4.86 -3.99 -5.36
C GLY A 34 5.15 -2.97 -4.26
N PHE A 35 5.59 -3.41 -3.08
CA PHE A 35 5.75 -2.52 -1.92
C PHE A 35 6.78 -1.40 -2.12
N PRO A 36 7.99 -1.65 -2.66
CA PRO A 36 8.98 -0.59 -2.83
C PRO A 36 8.43 0.66 -3.53
N PHE A 37 7.74 0.46 -4.65
CA PHE A 37 7.15 1.56 -5.41
C PHE A 37 5.94 2.19 -4.70
N HIS A 38 4.97 1.38 -4.27
CA HIS A 38 3.70 1.91 -3.74
C HIS A 38 3.83 2.52 -2.34
N VAL A 39 4.79 2.08 -1.53
CA VAL A 39 5.08 2.70 -0.23
C VAL A 39 5.74 4.06 -0.41
N GLN A 40 6.72 4.19 -1.32
CA GLN A 40 7.33 5.48 -1.63
C GLN A 40 6.31 6.46 -2.21
N HIS A 41 5.40 5.98 -3.07
CA HIS A 41 4.30 6.79 -3.55
C HIS A 41 3.34 7.23 -2.43
N ALA A 42 2.98 6.33 -1.51
CA ALA A 42 2.16 6.69 -0.35
C ALA A 42 2.85 7.77 0.51
N LYS A 43 4.15 7.62 0.76
CA LYS A 43 4.98 8.58 1.49
C LYS A 43 5.03 9.93 0.79
N SER A 44 5.19 9.97 -0.53
CA SER A 44 5.18 11.24 -1.31
C SER A 44 3.81 11.94 -1.27
N LEU A 45 2.74 11.19 -1.01
CA LEU A 45 1.38 11.71 -0.79
C LEU A 45 1.11 12.09 0.68
N GLY A 46 2.12 12.04 1.54
CA GLY A 46 2.02 12.40 2.95
C GLY A 46 1.51 11.28 3.86
N ALA A 47 1.53 10.03 3.43
CA ALA A 47 1.21 8.91 4.32
C ALA A 47 2.29 8.76 5.39
N SER A 48 1.86 8.58 6.64
CA SER A 48 2.79 8.30 7.75
C SER A 48 3.22 6.84 7.77
N ARG A 49 4.29 6.55 8.51
CA ARG A 49 4.76 5.17 8.75
C ARG A 49 3.67 4.30 9.37
N ASP A 50 2.93 4.88 10.32
CA ASP A 50 1.83 4.21 11.01
C ASP A 50 0.64 3.96 10.09
N GLU A 51 0.35 4.87 9.15
CA GLU A 51 -0.68 4.65 8.12
C GLU A 51 -0.29 3.50 7.19
N VAL A 52 0.99 3.37 6.82
CA VAL A 52 1.49 2.24 6.01
C VAL A 52 1.40 0.92 6.78
N ILE A 53 1.81 0.88 8.05
CA ILE A 53 1.66 -0.30 8.91
C ILE A 53 0.18 -0.67 9.05
N GLY A 54 -0.67 0.32 9.30
CA GLY A 54 -2.12 0.17 9.40
C GLY A 54 -2.72 -0.42 8.12
N ALA A 55 -2.33 0.08 6.95
CA ALA A 55 -2.77 -0.43 5.66
C ALA A 55 -2.36 -1.90 5.43
N VAL A 56 -1.14 -2.28 5.84
CA VAL A 56 -0.71 -3.69 5.78
C VAL A 56 -1.56 -4.55 6.71
N LEU A 57 -1.78 -4.10 7.94
CA LEU A 57 -2.41 -4.91 8.99
C LEU A 57 -3.94 -4.87 8.98
N VAL A 58 -4.59 -3.96 8.25
CA VAL A 58 -6.05 -3.83 8.23
C VAL A 58 -6.75 -5.12 7.79
N GLY A 59 -6.09 -5.92 6.93
CA GLY A 59 -6.60 -7.20 6.46
C GLY A 59 -6.42 -8.36 7.45
N LEU A 60 -5.66 -8.19 8.54
CA LEU A 60 -5.31 -9.28 9.47
C LEU A 60 -6.53 -10.08 9.98
N PRO A 61 -7.67 -9.46 10.36
CA PRO A 61 -8.85 -10.22 10.78
C PRO A 61 -9.49 -11.05 9.65
N ALA A 62 -9.38 -10.61 8.40
CA ALA A 62 -10.06 -11.21 7.26
C ALA A 62 -9.23 -12.29 6.56
N VAL A 63 -7.90 -12.09 6.45
CA VAL A 63 -7.01 -12.98 5.69
C VAL A 63 -5.90 -13.61 6.54
N GLY A 64 -5.92 -13.37 7.85
CA GLY A 64 -4.98 -13.96 8.80
C GLY A 64 -3.54 -13.48 8.62
N HIS A 65 -2.59 -14.26 9.15
CA HIS A 65 -1.18 -13.89 9.27
C HIS A 65 -0.46 -13.61 7.94
N LYS A 66 -1.09 -13.88 6.79
CA LYS A 66 -0.51 -13.64 5.46
C LYS A 66 -0.05 -12.19 5.29
N VAL A 67 -0.81 -11.22 5.79
CA VAL A 67 -0.45 -9.79 5.65
C VAL A 67 0.82 -9.42 6.42
N ILE A 68 1.15 -10.14 7.49
CA ILE A 68 2.35 -9.87 8.31
C ILE A 68 3.62 -10.05 7.47
N GLN A 69 3.60 -10.95 6.48
CA GLN A 69 4.73 -11.19 5.59
C GLN A 69 5.08 -9.98 4.71
N ALA A 70 4.16 -9.03 4.55
CA ALA A 70 4.42 -7.79 3.81
C ALA A 70 5.08 -6.70 4.66
N LEU A 71 5.08 -6.81 6.00
CA LEU A 71 5.63 -5.78 6.88
C LEU A 71 7.12 -5.49 6.62
N PRO A 72 8.02 -6.48 6.46
CA PRO A 72 9.43 -6.19 6.20
C PRO A 72 9.63 -5.34 4.94
N ALA A 73 8.99 -5.73 3.82
CA ALA A 73 9.05 -5.00 2.56
C ALA A 73 8.44 -3.59 2.68
N ALA A 74 7.36 -3.43 3.45
CA ALA A 74 6.73 -2.14 3.67
C ALA A 74 7.60 -1.19 4.49
N LEU A 75 8.21 -1.70 5.57
CA LEU A 75 9.04 -0.90 6.46
C LEU A 75 10.36 -0.54 5.80
N GLU A 76 11.02 -1.49 5.13
CA GLU A 76 12.24 -1.22 4.36
C GLU A 76 11.99 -0.16 3.29
N ALA A 77 10.88 -0.28 2.56
CA ALA A 77 10.51 0.71 1.55
C ALA A 77 10.14 2.07 2.14
N TYR A 78 9.58 2.16 3.35
CA TYR A 78 9.25 3.45 3.96
C TYR A 78 10.48 4.14 4.55
N ASP A 79 11.32 3.34 5.20
CA ASP A 79 12.50 3.79 5.94
C ASP A 79 13.71 4.02 5.00
N SER A 80 13.68 3.48 3.77
CA SER A 80 14.70 3.78 2.77
C SER A 80 14.71 5.28 2.45
N HIS A 81 15.90 5.87 2.55
CA HIS A 81 16.16 7.22 2.08
C HIS A 81 16.21 7.21 0.55
N GLU A 82 15.27 7.87 -0.10
CA GLU A 82 15.55 8.49 -1.40
C GLU A 82 16.44 9.72 -1.19
#